data_AF-A0A7V1U526-F1
#
_entry.id   AF-A0A7V1U526-F1
#
_cell.length_a   1.000
_cell.length_b   1.000
_cell.length_c   1.000
_cell.angle_alpha   90.00
_cell.angle_beta   90.00
_cell.angle_gamma   90.00
#
_symmetry.space_group_name_H-M   'P 1'
#
loop_
_entity.id
_entity.type
_entity.pdbx_description
1 polymer ?
#
loop_
_entity_poly.entity_id
_entity_poly.type
_entity_poly.pdbx_seq_one_letter_code
_entity_poly.pdbx_strand_id
1 'polypeptide(L)'
;MTGKAMRLKRVIDPAGVSVICALDHGMTAPTFLEPLADVAERTREAVAGGANVIMMSKGMIRVAEPAFSPTTALALLLSASANPGDPRPRIVRIAEVEEALRLGADAVVLYVALGGEHEAEMIRTLAEVGRACAELGVPVIAEAG
;
A
#
# COMPACT_ATOMS: atom_id res chain seq x y z
N MET A 1 -12.32 -15.77 -10.19
CA MET A 1 -11.18 -14.92 -9.74
C MET A 1 -10.44 -14.25 -10.92
N THR A 2 -11.15 -13.70 -11.92
CA THR A 2 -10.49 -13.12 -13.11
C THR A 2 -9.79 -11.79 -12.83
N GLY A 3 -10.46 -10.88 -12.10
CA GLY A 3 -9.89 -9.57 -11.75
C GLY A 3 -8.58 -9.68 -10.97
N LYS A 4 -8.55 -10.55 -9.94
CA LYS A 4 -7.35 -10.78 -9.12
C LYS A 4 -6.17 -11.29 -9.97
N ALA A 5 -6.44 -12.24 -10.86
CA ALA A 5 -5.41 -12.78 -11.75
C ALA A 5 -4.89 -11.73 -12.75
N MET A 6 -5.74 -10.85 -13.26
CA MET A 6 -5.31 -9.76 -14.15
C MET A 6 -4.44 -8.72 -13.42
N ARG A 7 -4.82 -8.34 -12.20
CA ARG A 7 -4.04 -7.40 -11.38
C ARG A 7 -2.68 -7.98 -10.96
N LEU A 8 -2.63 -9.26 -10.62
CA LEU A 8 -1.38 -9.94 -10.29
C LEU A 8 -0.35 -9.90 -11.43
N LYS A 9 -0.77 -9.84 -12.69
CA LYS A 9 0.16 -9.69 -13.84
C LYS A 9 0.84 -8.31 -13.94
N ARG A 10 0.32 -7.31 -13.20
CA ARG A 10 0.93 -5.98 -13.07
C ARG A 10 1.81 -5.90 -11.83
N VAL A 11 1.36 -6.51 -10.72
CA VAL A 11 2.06 -6.55 -9.43
C VAL A 11 3.30 -7.46 -9.49
N ILE A 12 3.18 -8.59 -10.17
CA ILE A 12 4.25 -9.56 -10.40
C ILE A 12 4.58 -9.49 -11.88
N ASP A 13 5.83 -9.18 -12.20
CA ASP A 13 6.32 -9.05 -13.57
C ASP A 13 6.37 -10.43 -14.28
N PRO A 14 6.62 -10.45 -15.60
CA PRO A 14 6.70 -11.72 -16.35
C PRO A 14 7.83 -12.67 -15.91
N ALA A 15 8.85 -12.18 -15.20
CA ALA A 15 9.90 -13.00 -14.61
C ALA A 15 9.51 -13.60 -13.25
N GLY A 16 8.33 -13.27 -12.74
CA GLY A 16 7.85 -13.73 -11.44
C GLY A 16 8.33 -12.85 -10.27
N VAL A 17 8.83 -11.64 -10.55
CA VAL A 17 9.43 -10.73 -9.57
C VAL A 17 8.51 -9.53 -9.32
N SER A 18 8.51 -9.04 -8.09
CA SER A 18 7.85 -7.78 -7.73
C SER A 18 8.88 -6.87 -7.07
N VAL A 19 9.21 -5.77 -7.73
CA VAL A 19 10.04 -4.69 -7.20
C VAL A 19 9.09 -3.59 -6.73
N ILE A 20 8.84 -3.59 -5.42
CA ILE A 20 7.94 -2.65 -4.75
C ILE A 20 8.76 -1.52 -4.15
N CYS A 21 8.50 -0.27 -4.56
CA CYS A 21 9.03 0.90 -3.89
C CYS A 21 7.95 1.48 -2.95
N ALA A 22 8.22 1.45 -1.66
CA ALA A 22 7.34 1.99 -0.62
C ALA A 22 7.64 3.49 -0.42
N LEU A 23 6.63 4.32 -0.71
CA LEU A 23 6.65 5.78 -0.58
C LEU A 23 5.52 6.24 0.35
N ASP A 24 5.40 5.58 1.50
CA ASP A 24 4.30 5.72 2.48
C ASP A 24 4.75 6.32 3.83
N HIS A 25 6.02 6.74 3.94
CA HIS A 25 6.68 7.18 5.17
C HIS A 25 5.91 8.22 6.02
N GLY A 26 5.04 9.03 5.42
CA GLY A 26 4.19 9.98 6.15
C GLY A 26 3.05 9.34 6.96
N MET A 27 2.84 8.04 6.87
CA MET A 27 1.70 7.35 7.50
C MET A 27 2.06 6.54 8.74
N THR A 28 3.31 6.11 8.89
CA THR A 28 3.73 5.19 9.97
C THR A 28 4.84 5.76 10.85
N ALA A 29 5.63 6.72 10.36
CA ALA A 29 6.70 7.38 11.10
C ALA A 29 6.35 8.85 11.45
N PRO A 30 6.71 9.33 12.66
CA PRO A 30 6.42 10.71 13.08
C PRO A 30 7.34 11.74 12.40
N THR A 31 8.48 11.27 11.88
CA THR A 31 9.52 12.12 11.29
C THR A 31 9.33 12.16 9.79
N PHE A 32 8.91 13.31 9.29
CA PHE A 32 8.91 13.58 7.86
C PHE A 32 10.37 13.66 7.39
N LEU A 33 10.80 12.70 6.58
CA LEU A 33 12.13 12.74 5.99
C LEU A 33 12.09 13.74 4.84
N GLU A 34 12.83 14.85 4.97
CA GLU A 34 12.90 15.94 3.97
C GLU A 34 13.15 15.46 2.53
N PRO A 35 13.95 14.40 2.25
CA PRO A 35 14.09 13.85 0.90
C PRO A 35 12.81 13.24 0.30
N LEU A 36 11.77 12.97 1.10
CA LEU A 36 10.50 12.42 0.64
C LEU A 36 9.40 13.48 0.48
N ALA A 37 9.74 14.77 0.62
CA ALA A 37 8.80 15.87 0.42
C ALA A 37 8.23 15.91 -1.00
N ASP A 38 9.07 15.58 -2.00
CA ASP A 38 8.67 15.53 -3.40
C ASP A 38 8.32 14.10 -3.81
N VAL A 39 7.09 13.69 -3.51
CA VAL A 39 6.58 12.36 -3.85
C VAL A 39 6.57 12.12 -5.36
N ALA A 40 6.38 13.17 -6.17
CA ALA A 40 6.39 13.03 -7.63
C ALA A 40 7.78 12.69 -8.16
N GLU A 41 8.82 13.39 -7.69
CA GLU A 41 10.21 13.09 -8.04
C GLU A 41 10.62 11.69 -7.58
N ARG A 42 10.34 11.35 -6.33
CA ARG A 42 10.68 10.02 -5.77
C ARG A 42 9.98 8.89 -6.51
N THR A 43 8.72 9.10 -6.91
CA THR A 43 8.00 8.15 -7.77
C THR A 43 8.68 8.00 -9.12
N ARG A 44 9.08 9.12 -9.75
CA ARG A 44 9.76 9.10 -11.05
C ARG A 44 11.09 8.34 -10.99
N GLU A 45 11.88 8.60 -9.96
CA GLU A 45 13.15 7.90 -9.73
C GLU A 45 12.95 6.41 -9.50
N ALA A 46 11.95 6.03 -8.69
CA ALA A 46 11.61 4.63 -8.45
C ALA A 46 11.20 3.90 -9.74
N VAL A 47 10.33 4.51 -10.53
CA VAL A 47 9.89 3.97 -11.82
C VAL A 47 11.09 3.87 -12.79
N ALA A 48 11.94 4.90 -12.88
CA ALA A 48 13.14 4.88 -13.71
C ALA A 48 14.16 3.82 -13.26
N GLY A 49 14.22 3.55 -11.95
CA GLY A 49 15.04 2.50 -11.34
C GLY A 49 14.49 1.08 -11.51
N GLY A 50 13.33 0.91 -12.15
CA GLY A 50 12.74 -0.40 -12.46
C GLY A 50 11.73 -0.92 -11.44
N ALA A 51 11.25 -0.10 -10.51
CA ALA A 51 10.12 -0.47 -9.66
C ALA A 51 8.87 -0.67 -10.51
N ASN A 52 8.28 -1.87 -10.48
CA ASN A 52 7.03 -2.16 -11.17
C ASN A 52 5.80 -1.90 -10.28
N VAL A 53 5.98 -1.73 -8.97
CA VAL A 53 4.91 -1.38 -8.03
C VAL A 53 5.34 -0.19 -7.19
N ILE A 54 4.45 0.80 -7.09
CA ILE A 54 4.59 1.89 -6.10
C ILE A 54 3.55 1.67 -5.01
N MET A 55 4.02 1.61 -3.77
CA MET A 55 3.18 1.53 -2.58
C MET A 55 3.08 2.90 -1.92
N MET A 56 1.86 3.40 -1.70
CA MET A 56 1.64 4.71 -1.07
C MET A 56 0.25 4.81 -0.44
N SER A 57 0.00 5.89 0.30
CA SER A 57 -1.33 6.20 0.86
C SER A 57 -2.17 7.06 -0.08
N LYS A 58 -3.49 7.07 0.13
CA LYS A 58 -4.46 7.76 -0.74
C LYS A 58 -4.21 9.26 -0.94
N GLY A 59 -3.56 9.92 0.03
CA GLY A 59 -3.27 11.35 -0.06
C GLY A 59 -2.22 11.70 -1.13
N MET A 60 -1.34 10.76 -1.44
CA MET A 60 -0.15 10.97 -2.28
C MET A 60 -0.39 10.68 -3.77
N ILE A 61 -1.39 9.86 -4.09
CA ILE A 61 -1.64 9.35 -5.45
C ILE A 61 -1.79 10.49 -6.47
N ARG A 62 -2.56 11.53 -6.16
CA ARG A 62 -2.83 12.63 -7.11
C ARG A 62 -1.56 13.39 -7.51
N VAL A 63 -0.58 13.45 -6.63
CA VAL A 63 0.70 14.13 -6.88
C VAL A 63 1.65 13.20 -7.62
N ALA A 64 1.61 11.91 -7.31
CA ALA A 64 2.51 10.91 -7.86
C ALA A 64 2.10 10.37 -9.23
N GLU A 65 0.79 10.34 -9.53
CA GLU A 65 0.21 9.69 -10.71
C GLU A 65 0.90 10.09 -12.04
N PRO A 66 1.23 11.37 -12.31
CA PRO A 66 1.90 11.74 -13.55
C PRO A 66 3.30 11.12 -13.74
N ALA A 67 3.91 10.60 -12.67
CA ALA A 67 5.21 9.92 -12.70
C ALA A 67 5.11 8.40 -12.92
N PHE A 68 3.89 7.83 -12.90
CA PHE A 68 3.69 6.40 -13.18
C PHE A 68 3.91 6.11 -14.67
N SER A 69 4.51 4.95 -14.96
CA SER A 69 4.47 4.41 -16.32
C SER A 69 3.14 3.68 -16.57
N PRO A 70 2.74 3.44 -17.84
CA PRO A 70 1.54 2.65 -18.15
C PRO A 70 1.53 1.23 -17.53
N THR A 71 2.72 0.70 -17.27
CA THR A 71 2.95 -0.63 -16.70
C THR A 71 3.17 -0.63 -15.18
N THR A 72 3.34 0.54 -14.56
CA THR A 72 3.51 0.63 -13.11
C THR A 72 2.20 0.34 -12.40
N ALA A 73 2.24 -0.56 -11.42
CA ALA A 73 1.11 -0.92 -10.58
C ALA A 73 1.06 -0.03 -9.33
N LEU A 74 -0.15 0.24 -8.83
CA LEU A 74 -0.37 0.92 -7.56
C LEU A 74 -0.76 -0.10 -6.47
N ALA A 75 -0.05 -0.09 -5.35
CA ALA A 75 -0.44 -0.79 -4.13
C ALA A 75 -0.89 0.24 -3.07
N LEU A 76 -2.18 0.29 -2.75
CA LEU A 76 -2.69 1.26 -1.79
C LEU A 76 -2.50 0.77 -0.35
N LEU A 77 -1.77 1.52 0.46
CA LEU A 77 -1.72 1.30 1.90
C LEU A 77 -3.04 1.69 2.56
N LEU A 78 -3.68 0.72 3.23
CA LEU A 78 -4.97 0.88 3.89
C LEU A 78 -4.87 1.26 5.38
N SER A 79 -3.66 1.25 5.95
CA SER A 79 -3.42 1.48 7.38
C SER A 79 -2.46 2.65 7.64
N ALA A 80 -2.55 3.22 8.83
CA ALA A 80 -1.65 4.26 9.31
C ALA A 80 -1.41 4.13 10.81
N SER A 81 -0.32 4.71 11.31
CA SER A 81 -0.07 4.91 12.73
C SER A 81 -0.90 6.10 13.24
N ALA A 82 -1.73 5.87 14.25
CA ALA A 82 -2.55 6.90 14.88
C ALA A 82 -1.83 7.69 15.98
N ASN A 83 -0.64 7.25 16.42
CA ASN A 83 0.16 7.90 17.47
C ASN A 83 1.65 7.59 17.25
N PRO A 84 2.29 8.18 16.22
CA PRO A 84 3.61 7.76 15.81
C PRO A 84 4.74 8.10 16.81
N GLY A 85 4.46 8.93 17.83
CA GLY A 85 5.39 9.21 18.93
C GLY A 85 5.32 8.21 20.11
N ASP A 86 4.36 7.28 20.10
CA ASP A 86 4.26 6.22 21.10
C ASP A 86 5.23 5.07 20.74
N PRO A 87 5.98 4.48 21.69
CA PRO A 87 6.79 3.29 21.43
C PRO A 87 5.99 2.07 20.93
N ARG A 88 4.66 2.05 21.13
CA ARG A 88 3.73 1.04 20.61
C ARG A 88 2.59 1.74 19.86
N PRO A 89 2.85 2.25 18.64
CA PRO A 89 1.86 3.01 17.91
C PRO A 89 0.63 2.15 17.59
N ARG A 90 -0.56 2.72 17.82
CA ARG A 90 -1.80 2.08 17.39
C ARG A 90 -1.94 2.20 15.88
N ILE A 91 -1.97 1.07 15.20
CA ILE A 91 -2.24 1.01 13.76
C ILE A 91 -3.75 1.02 13.55
N VAL A 92 -4.21 1.85 12.62
CA VAL A 92 -5.63 2.01 12.30
C VAL A 92 -5.84 1.91 10.80
N ARG A 93 -7.00 1.39 10.41
CA ARG A 93 -7.46 1.41 9.02
C ARG A 93 -7.89 2.83 8.63
N ILE A 94 -7.45 3.28 7.46
CA ILE A 94 -7.70 4.63 6.92
C ILE A 94 -8.33 4.63 5.52
N ALA A 95 -8.46 3.48 4.89
CA ALA A 95 -9.08 3.34 3.56
C ALA A 95 -9.77 1.98 3.38
N GLU A 96 -10.76 1.97 2.50
CA GLU A 96 -11.53 0.78 2.12
C GLU A 96 -11.02 0.16 0.80
N VAL A 97 -11.29 -1.12 0.55
CA VAL A 97 -10.85 -1.80 -0.69
C VAL A 97 -11.54 -1.21 -1.91
N GLU A 98 -12.80 -0.81 -1.77
CA GLU A 98 -13.59 -0.12 -2.78
C GLU A 98 -13.03 1.27 -3.08
N GLU A 99 -12.49 1.96 -2.07
CA GLU A 99 -11.80 3.23 -2.25
C GLU A 99 -10.52 3.02 -3.07
N ALA A 100 -9.75 1.96 -2.74
CA ALA A 100 -8.56 1.58 -3.51
C ALA A 100 -8.87 1.34 -5.00
N LEU A 101 -9.96 0.64 -5.28
CA LEU A 101 -10.40 0.38 -6.65
C LEU A 101 -10.75 1.66 -7.42
N ARG A 102 -11.44 2.62 -6.79
CA ARG A 102 -11.76 3.91 -7.41
C ARG A 102 -10.50 4.73 -7.73
N LEU A 103 -9.45 4.55 -6.93
CA LEU A 103 -8.15 5.18 -7.11
C LEU A 103 -7.24 4.43 -8.11
N GLY A 104 -7.74 3.35 -8.73
CA GLY A 104 -6.99 2.58 -9.72
C GLY A 104 -5.99 1.58 -9.13
N ALA A 105 -6.07 1.28 -7.83
CA ALA A 105 -5.14 0.37 -7.19
C ALA A 105 -5.21 -1.05 -7.79
N ASP A 106 -4.03 -1.63 -8.01
CA ASP A 106 -3.83 -3.01 -8.45
C ASP A 106 -3.67 -3.98 -7.28
N ALA A 107 -3.27 -3.49 -6.12
CA ALA A 107 -3.24 -4.23 -4.87
C ALA A 107 -3.59 -3.30 -3.71
N VAL A 108 -3.89 -3.90 -2.56
CA VAL A 108 -3.94 -3.19 -1.29
C VAL A 108 -2.90 -3.76 -0.33
N VAL A 109 -2.38 -2.90 0.54
CA VAL A 109 -1.44 -3.25 1.59
C VAL A 109 -2.08 -2.96 2.93
N LEU A 110 -1.96 -3.89 3.87
CA LEU A 110 -2.37 -3.70 5.25
C LEU A 110 -1.21 -4.08 6.16
N TYR A 111 -0.76 -3.13 6.98
CA TYR A 111 0.18 -3.40 8.05
C TYR A 111 -0.56 -4.01 9.24
N VAL A 112 -0.04 -5.10 9.78
CA VAL A 112 -0.64 -5.92 10.84
C VAL A 112 0.39 -6.03 11.96
N ALA A 113 0.26 -5.18 12.98
CA ALA A 113 1.09 -5.24 14.17
C ALA A 113 0.71 -6.47 15.02
N LEU A 114 1.63 -7.41 15.16
CA LEU A 114 1.47 -8.62 15.97
C LEU A 114 2.21 -8.47 17.31
N GLY A 115 1.83 -9.26 18.31
CA GLY A 115 2.46 -9.26 19.64
C GLY A 115 2.12 -8.05 20.53
N GLY A 116 1.28 -7.13 20.07
CA GLY A 116 0.84 -5.95 20.81
C GLY A 116 -0.55 -6.09 21.44
N GLU A 117 -0.94 -5.11 22.26
CA GLU A 117 -2.24 -5.05 22.94
C GLU A 117 -3.44 -5.04 21.97
N HIS A 118 -3.21 -4.67 20.71
CA HIS A 118 -4.24 -4.55 19.66
C HIS A 118 -4.21 -5.69 18.62
N GLU A 119 -3.42 -6.75 18.82
CA GLU A 119 -3.27 -7.84 17.84
C GLU A 119 -4.62 -8.41 17.38
N ALA A 120 -5.53 -8.71 18.30
CA ALA A 120 -6.84 -9.27 17.98
C ALA A 120 -7.73 -8.32 17.15
N GLU A 121 -7.53 -7.00 17.25
CA GLU A 121 -8.18 -6.00 16.40
C GLU A 121 -7.57 -6.00 14.99
N MET A 122 -6.24 -6.12 14.90
CA MET A 122 -5.52 -6.17 13.63
C MET A 122 -5.85 -7.42 12.83
N ILE A 123 -5.94 -8.59 13.48
CA ILE A 123 -6.36 -9.84 12.83
C ILE A 123 -7.79 -9.75 12.30
N ARG A 124 -8.72 -9.14 13.07
CA ARG A 124 -10.09 -8.90 12.60
C ARG A 124 -10.11 -7.98 11.38
N THR A 125 -9.36 -6.87 11.43
CA THR A 125 -9.21 -5.95 10.29
C THR A 125 -8.66 -6.67 9.05
N LEU A 126 -7.64 -7.52 9.21
CA LEU A 126 -7.07 -8.32 8.12
C LEU A 126 -8.12 -9.28 7.53
N ALA A 127 -8.93 -9.93 8.37
CA ALA A 127 -9.99 -10.84 7.91
C ALA A 127 -11.07 -10.10 7.12
N GLU A 128 -11.47 -8.91 7.55
CA GLU A 128 -12.43 -8.04 6.86
C GLU A 128 -11.90 -7.57 5.51
N VAL A 129 -10.66 -7.05 5.47
CA VAL A 129 -9.99 -6.64 4.23
C VAL A 129 -9.82 -7.83 3.29
N GLY A 130 -9.43 -8.99 3.81
CA GLY A 130 -9.27 -10.22 3.04
C GLY A 130 -10.57 -10.67 2.38
N ARG A 131 -11.70 -10.57 3.09
CA ARG A 131 -13.05 -10.85 2.55
C ARG A 131 -13.38 -9.90 1.41
N ALA A 132 -13.26 -8.59 1.62
CA ALA A 132 -13.54 -7.59 0.60
C ALA A 132 -12.64 -7.77 -0.64
N CYS A 133 -11.35 -8.08 -0.45
CA CYS A 133 -10.43 -8.39 -1.53
C CYS A 133 -10.83 -9.64 -2.32
N ALA A 134 -11.35 -10.68 -1.65
CA ALA A 134 -11.84 -11.88 -2.32
C ALA A 134 -13.10 -11.60 -3.15
N GLU A 135 -14.04 -10.83 -2.61
CA GLU A 135 -15.28 -10.44 -3.28
C GLU A 135 -15.02 -9.52 -4.48
N LEU A 136 -14.13 -8.56 -4.33
CA LEU A 136 -13.84 -7.53 -5.33
C LEU A 136 -12.71 -7.92 -6.31
N GLY A 137 -12.08 -9.08 -6.09
CA GLY A 137 -11.00 -9.57 -6.95
C GLY A 137 -9.73 -8.72 -6.87
N VAL A 138 -9.34 -8.29 -5.67
CA VAL A 138 -8.16 -7.46 -5.41
C VAL A 138 -7.07 -8.30 -4.71
N PRO A 139 -5.80 -8.22 -5.15
CA PRO A 139 -4.67 -8.72 -4.38
C PRO A 139 -4.50 -7.96 -3.06
N VAL A 140 -4.24 -8.69 -1.98
CA VAL A 140 -3.89 -8.12 -0.67
C VAL A 140 -2.46 -8.53 -0.31
N ILE A 141 -1.68 -7.57 0.16
CA ILE A 141 -0.36 -7.74 0.76
C ILE A 141 -0.54 -7.49 2.25
N ALA A 142 -0.32 -8.51 3.07
CA ALA A 142 -0.32 -8.37 4.53
C ALA A 142 1.13 -8.21 5.00
N GLU A 143 1.45 -7.04 5.53
CA GLU A 143 2.76 -6.75 6.10
C GLU A 143 2.67 -6.97 7.61
N ALA A 144 3.35 -8.00 8.11
CA ALA A 144 3.40 -8.27 9.54
C ALA A 144 4.66 -7.63 10.13
N GLY A 145 4.51 -6.97 11.28
CA GLY A 145 5.60 -6.43 12.07
C GLY A 145 5.39 -6.59 13.56
#